data_AF-A0A7C5EPS5-F1
#
_entry.id   AF-A0A7C5EPS5-F1
#
_cell.length_a   1.000
_cell.length_b   1.000
_cell.length_c   1.000
_cell.angle_alpha   90.00
_cell.angle_beta   90.00
_cell.angle_gamma   90.00
#
_symmetry.space_group_name_H-M   'P 1'
#
loop_
_entity.id
_entity.type
_entity.pdbx_description
1 polymer ?
#
loop_
_entity_poly.entity_id
_entity_poly.type
_entity_poly.pdbx_seq_one_letter_code
_entity_poly.pdbx_strand_id
1 'polypeptide(L)'
;TAVGGGAVMGFSITGFSVLALALLYWAFQDPAPLVGFGFGASLAALFAQIGGGIYTKSADVGADLVGKVEKNIPEDDPRNPAVVADLVGDNVGDCAGRGSDLFESLSDDIITGTIVSLLYLSTYGSRVVFFPLLLQSVGLLSSLLGVLVMRNLRRVRPELSFQLGMGVNAVAATAGSWLLCHLLLGDDSIFLACFLGILTTLVVAVFTRYYAGAGGRPVWRIAQASKRGAALNVITGLATGLQSPLASILMIVFSVCVSFVVSRGSLLAIVGVNIGTDS
;
A
#
# COMPACT_ATOMS: atom_id res chain seq x y z
N THR A 1 11.31 -17.15 -6.36
CA THR A 1 12.24 -16.09 -6.77
C THR A 1 11.51 -14.76 -6.84
N ALA A 2 10.38 -14.65 -7.55
CA ALA A 2 9.55 -13.43 -7.62
C ALA A 2 9.19 -12.80 -6.25
N VAL A 3 8.64 -13.59 -5.31
CA VAL A 3 8.33 -13.11 -3.94
C VAL A 3 9.56 -12.52 -3.23
N GLY A 4 10.75 -13.06 -3.50
CA GLY A 4 12.00 -12.53 -2.93
C GLY A 4 12.37 -11.16 -3.49
N GLY A 5 12.19 -10.94 -4.80
CA GLY A 5 12.44 -9.63 -5.43
C GLY A 5 11.49 -8.56 -4.89
N GLY A 6 10.19 -8.86 -4.82
CA GLY A 6 9.19 -7.96 -4.24
C GLY A 6 9.44 -7.67 -2.76
N ALA A 7 9.85 -8.67 -1.98
CA ALA A 7 10.21 -8.47 -0.58
C ALA A 7 11.42 -7.53 -0.41
N VAL A 8 12.48 -7.68 -1.22
CA VAL A 8 13.65 -6.78 -1.17
C VAL A 8 13.23 -5.34 -1.44
N MET A 9 12.41 -5.12 -2.46
CA MET A 9 11.88 -3.79 -2.78
C MET A 9 11.07 -3.22 -1.60
N GLY A 10 10.08 -3.97 -1.09
CA GLY A 10 9.22 -3.53 0.01
C GLY A 10 10.00 -3.19 1.29
N PHE A 11 10.87 -4.08 1.75
CA PHE A 11 11.67 -3.82 2.96
C PHE A 11 12.68 -2.68 2.77
N SER A 12 13.23 -2.51 1.57
CA SER A 12 14.15 -1.40 1.30
C SER A 12 13.40 -0.07 1.36
N ILE A 13 12.23 0.04 0.74
CA ILE A 13 11.42 1.28 0.73
C ILE A 13 11.00 1.66 2.15
N THR A 14 10.27 0.79 2.84
CA THR A 14 9.75 1.07 4.18
C THR A 14 10.91 1.25 5.18
N GLY A 15 11.96 0.43 5.06
CA GLY A 15 13.14 0.51 5.92
C GLY A 15 13.92 1.81 5.75
N PHE A 16 14.13 2.27 4.51
CA PHE A 16 14.80 3.55 4.25
C PHE A 16 13.97 4.75 4.71
N SER A 17 12.64 4.72 4.55
CA SER A 17 11.76 5.77 5.06
C SER A 17 11.88 5.92 6.58
N VAL A 18 11.69 4.81 7.32
CA VAL A 18 11.83 4.79 8.78
C VAL A 18 13.23 5.23 9.23
N LEU A 19 14.28 4.73 8.56
CA LEU A 19 15.66 5.10 8.88
C LEU A 19 15.95 6.58 8.63
N ALA A 20 15.53 7.12 7.49
CA ALA A 20 15.74 8.53 7.14
C ALA A 20 15.05 9.46 8.14
N LEU A 21 13.78 9.18 8.46
CA LEU A 21 13.02 9.98 9.43
C LEU A 21 13.60 9.86 10.84
N ALA A 22 14.03 8.67 11.26
CA ALA A 22 14.70 8.48 12.55
C ALA A 22 16.00 9.29 12.64
N LEU A 23 16.83 9.28 11.59
CA LEU A 23 18.09 10.02 11.54
C LEU A 23 17.88 11.53 11.49
N LEU A 24 16.91 12.00 10.71
CA LEU A 24 16.55 13.42 10.66
C LEU A 24 16.04 13.91 12.02
N TYR A 25 15.12 13.17 12.63
CA TYR A 25 14.63 13.52 13.96
C TYR A 25 15.75 13.47 15.00
N TRP A 26 16.65 12.49 14.93
CA TRP A 26 17.82 12.42 15.81
C TRP A 26 18.76 13.61 15.64
N ALA A 27 18.99 14.08 14.41
CA ALA A 27 19.89 15.19 14.12
C ALA A 27 19.30 16.56 14.53
N PHE A 28 18.01 16.79 14.27
CA PHE A 28 17.37 18.09 14.47
C PHE A 28 16.61 18.21 15.80
N GLN A 29 16.18 17.09 16.39
CA GLN A 29 15.33 17.02 17.59
C GLN A 29 14.04 17.86 17.48
N ASP A 30 13.60 18.12 16.26
CA ASP A 30 12.43 18.91 15.90
C ASP A 30 11.69 18.20 14.74
N PRO A 31 10.37 17.99 14.81
CA PRO A 31 9.58 17.48 13.69
C PRO A 31 9.46 18.43 12.50
N ALA A 32 9.66 19.74 12.66
CA ALA A 32 9.42 20.70 11.58
C ALA A 32 10.23 20.45 10.29
N PRO A 33 11.54 20.11 10.35
CA PRO A 33 12.30 19.73 9.16
C PRO A 33 11.78 18.48 8.43
N LEU A 34 11.05 17.59 9.12
CA LEU A 34 10.51 16.39 8.51
C LEU A 34 9.43 16.71 7.46
N VAL A 35 8.70 17.81 7.63
CA VAL A 35 7.72 18.30 6.63
C VAL A 35 8.42 18.60 5.30
N GLY A 36 9.61 19.21 5.35
CA GLY A 36 10.40 19.48 4.14
C GLY A 36 10.88 18.20 3.45
N PHE A 37 11.18 17.15 4.24
CA PHE A 37 11.51 15.83 3.70
C PHE A 37 10.32 15.18 3.00
N GLY A 38 9.13 15.17 3.65
CA GLY A 38 7.90 14.66 3.06
C GLY A 38 7.56 15.35 1.74
N PHE A 39 7.54 16.69 1.74
CA PHE A 39 7.32 17.48 0.52
C PHE A 39 8.31 17.14 -0.61
N GLY A 40 9.60 16.97 -0.28
CA GLY A 40 10.61 16.57 -1.26
C GLY A 40 10.37 15.15 -1.81
N ALA A 41 9.96 14.22 -0.95
CA ALA A 41 9.59 12.87 -1.34
C ALA A 41 8.37 12.87 -2.27
N SER A 42 7.32 13.65 -1.97
CA SER A 42 6.10 13.77 -2.80
C SER A 42 6.41 14.33 -4.17
N LEU A 43 7.26 15.37 -4.24
CA LEU A 43 7.65 15.96 -5.51
C LEU A 43 8.45 14.96 -6.36
N ALA A 44 9.38 14.23 -5.76
CA ALA A 44 10.16 13.20 -6.46
C ALA A 44 9.27 12.04 -6.93
N ALA A 45 8.36 11.56 -6.07
CA ALA A 45 7.41 10.50 -6.38
C ALA A 45 6.46 10.90 -7.52
N LEU A 46 5.94 12.13 -7.50
CA LEU A 46 5.09 12.66 -8.57
C LEU A 46 5.76 12.56 -9.94
N PHE A 47 7.01 13.01 -10.07
CA PHE A 47 7.74 12.94 -11.34
C PHE A 47 8.09 11.50 -11.72
N ALA A 48 8.48 10.65 -10.77
CA ALA A 48 8.77 9.25 -11.04
C ALA A 48 7.54 8.49 -11.53
N GLN A 49 6.37 8.71 -10.91
CA GLN A 49 5.11 8.07 -11.28
C GLN A 49 4.59 8.56 -12.63
N ILE A 50 4.56 9.88 -12.86
CA ILE A 50 4.07 10.41 -14.14
C ILE A 50 5.04 10.05 -15.28
N GLY A 51 6.35 10.25 -15.06
CA GLY A 51 7.36 9.93 -16.06
C GLY A 51 7.39 8.44 -16.40
N GLY A 52 7.46 7.58 -15.38
CA GLY A 52 7.43 6.14 -15.55
C GLY A 52 6.12 5.63 -16.12
N GLY A 53 4.98 6.18 -15.68
CA GLY A 53 3.64 5.85 -16.17
C GLY A 53 3.42 6.18 -17.64
N ILE A 54 3.87 7.36 -18.08
CA ILE A 54 3.83 7.75 -19.51
C ILE A 54 4.72 6.81 -20.32
N TYR A 55 5.94 6.53 -19.84
CA TYR A 55 6.88 5.65 -20.54
C TYR A 55 6.31 4.24 -20.71
N THR A 56 5.86 3.60 -19.63
CA THR A 56 5.33 2.22 -19.68
C THR A 56 4.07 2.15 -20.53
N LYS A 57 3.07 3.02 -20.31
CA LYS A 57 1.79 2.91 -21.03
C LYS A 57 1.86 3.29 -22.50
N SER A 58 2.79 4.16 -22.89
CA SER A 58 3.03 4.42 -24.31
C SER A 58 3.64 3.21 -25.01
N ALA A 59 4.55 2.50 -24.34
CA ALA A 59 5.20 1.31 -24.89
C ALA A 59 4.27 0.09 -24.93
N ASP A 60 3.61 -0.22 -23.82
CA ASP A 60 2.63 -1.31 -23.63
C ASP A 60 1.52 -1.24 -24.69
N VAL A 61 0.79 -0.11 -24.76
CA VAL A 61 -0.31 0.08 -25.73
C VAL A 61 0.19 0.00 -27.18
N GLY A 62 1.37 0.56 -27.46
CA GLY A 62 1.96 0.53 -28.80
C GLY A 62 2.38 -0.89 -29.22
N ALA A 63 3.02 -1.62 -28.31
CA ALA A 63 3.47 -2.99 -28.54
C ALA A 63 2.28 -3.92 -28.78
N ASP A 64 1.25 -3.81 -27.94
CA ASP A 64 0.06 -4.67 -27.97
C ASP A 64 -0.83 -4.43 -29.18
N LEU A 65 -1.13 -3.17 -29.51
CA LEU A 65 -2.00 -2.88 -30.65
C LEU A 65 -1.37 -3.32 -31.97
N VAL A 66 -0.12 -2.94 -32.21
CA VAL A 66 0.56 -3.30 -33.47
C VAL A 66 0.88 -4.79 -33.51
N GLY A 67 1.38 -5.36 -32.42
CA GLY A 67 1.75 -6.77 -32.35
C GLY A 67 0.54 -7.70 -32.42
N LYS A 68 -0.36 -7.61 -31.43
CA LYS A 68 -1.46 -8.56 -31.25
C LYS A 68 -2.61 -8.29 -32.24
N VAL A 69 -2.97 -7.04 -32.47
CA VAL A 69 -4.19 -6.69 -33.24
C VAL A 69 -3.91 -6.53 -34.73
N GLU A 70 -2.87 -5.79 -35.12
CA GLU A 70 -2.59 -5.53 -36.54
C GLU A 70 -1.77 -6.62 -37.21
N LYS A 71 -0.72 -7.11 -36.54
CA LYS A 71 0.23 -8.09 -37.10
C LYS A 71 -0.04 -9.53 -36.70
N ASN A 72 -0.94 -9.77 -35.74
CA ASN A 72 -1.25 -11.10 -35.20
C ASN A 72 0.00 -11.89 -34.81
N ILE A 73 1.01 -11.21 -34.26
CA ILE A 73 2.16 -11.86 -33.64
C ILE A 73 1.93 -12.01 -32.13
N PRO A 74 2.59 -12.98 -31.48
CA PRO A 74 2.49 -13.15 -30.03
C PRO A 74 2.84 -11.88 -29.24
N GLU A 75 2.34 -11.83 -28.00
CA GLU A 75 2.82 -10.91 -26.97
C GLU A 75 4.33 -11.09 -26.74
N ASP A 76 5.03 -9.99 -26.47
CA ASP A 76 6.49 -9.95 -26.22
C ASP A 76 7.35 -10.56 -27.34
N ASP A 77 6.84 -10.57 -28.58
CA ASP A 77 7.58 -11.13 -29.70
C ASP A 77 8.84 -10.30 -30.02
N PRO A 78 10.03 -10.92 -30.13
CA PRO A 78 11.28 -10.19 -30.35
C PRO A 78 11.35 -9.43 -31.69
N ARG A 79 10.43 -9.71 -32.63
CA ARG A 79 10.29 -8.96 -33.89
C ARG A 79 9.60 -7.60 -33.69
N ASN A 80 8.90 -7.41 -32.58
CA ASN A 80 8.23 -6.16 -32.26
C ASN A 80 9.23 -5.20 -31.60
N PRO A 81 9.59 -4.06 -32.24
CA PRO A 81 10.61 -3.16 -31.72
C PRO A 81 10.19 -2.47 -30.41
N ALA A 82 8.90 -2.45 -30.07
CA ALA A 82 8.40 -1.82 -28.86
C ALA A 82 8.59 -2.69 -27.59
N VAL A 83 8.84 -3.99 -27.73
CA VAL A 83 8.91 -4.92 -26.58
C VAL A 83 10.03 -4.57 -25.61
N VAL A 84 11.18 -4.09 -26.09
CA VAL A 84 12.25 -3.63 -25.19
C VAL A 84 11.79 -2.43 -24.37
N ALA A 85 11.08 -1.49 -24.98
CA ALA A 85 10.55 -0.33 -24.28
C ALA A 85 9.47 -0.73 -23.27
N ASP A 86 8.64 -1.71 -23.59
CA ASP A 86 7.59 -2.25 -22.72
C ASP A 86 8.19 -2.86 -21.45
N LEU A 87 9.13 -3.80 -21.61
CA LEU A 87 9.82 -4.46 -20.50
C LEU A 87 10.66 -3.49 -19.65
N VAL A 88 11.23 -2.44 -20.27
CA VAL A 88 11.87 -1.35 -19.51
C VAL A 88 10.81 -0.55 -18.75
N GLY A 89 9.65 -0.32 -19.36
CA GLY A 89 8.51 0.37 -18.77
C GLY A 89 8.01 -0.31 -17.49
N ASP A 90 7.91 -1.63 -17.46
CA ASP A 90 7.56 -2.38 -16.25
C ASP A 90 8.50 -2.09 -15.06
N ASN A 91 9.79 -1.88 -15.33
CA ASN A 91 10.77 -1.57 -14.30
C ASN A 91 10.73 -0.08 -13.90
N VAL A 92 10.57 0.82 -14.87
CA VAL A 92 10.61 2.27 -14.61
C VAL A 92 9.29 2.78 -14.01
N GLY A 93 8.15 2.34 -14.54
CA GLY A 93 6.82 2.71 -14.06
C GLY A 93 6.37 1.84 -12.89
N ASP A 94 6.18 0.55 -13.16
CA ASP A 94 5.48 -0.33 -12.22
C ASP A 94 6.36 -0.74 -11.02
N CYS A 95 7.69 -0.67 -11.15
CA CYS A 95 8.60 -0.88 -10.03
C CYS A 95 9.09 0.45 -9.43
N ALA A 96 9.85 1.27 -10.16
CA ALA A 96 10.44 2.49 -9.58
C ALA A 96 9.37 3.54 -9.21
N GLY A 97 8.39 3.78 -10.09
CA GLY A 97 7.26 4.67 -9.83
C GLY A 97 6.47 4.25 -8.59
N ARG A 98 6.01 2.99 -8.54
CA ARG A 98 5.30 2.44 -7.36
C ARG A 98 6.15 2.43 -6.09
N GLY A 99 7.46 2.21 -6.22
CA GLY A 99 8.36 2.25 -5.08
C GLY A 99 8.46 3.64 -4.47
N SER A 100 8.53 4.67 -5.31
CA SER A 100 8.55 6.07 -4.87
C SER A 100 7.21 6.53 -4.27
N ASP A 101 6.09 6.05 -4.83
CA ASP A 101 4.73 6.27 -4.31
C ASP A 101 4.61 5.76 -2.87
N LEU A 102 4.95 4.48 -2.65
CA LEU A 102 4.92 3.88 -1.32
C LEU A 102 5.91 4.53 -0.36
N PHE A 103 7.11 4.90 -0.83
CA PHE A 103 8.09 5.59 0.01
C PHE A 103 7.56 6.92 0.55
N GLU A 104 6.93 7.70 -0.32
CA GLU A 104 6.36 8.98 0.06
C GLU A 104 5.20 8.79 1.03
N SER A 105 4.19 7.99 0.69
CA SER A 105 2.98 7.89 1.53
C SER A 105 3.33 7.42 2.95
N LEU A 106 4.19 6.39 3.06
CA LEU A 106 4.69 5.92 4.35
C LEU A 106 5.45 6.99 5.13
N SER A 107 6.25 7.81 4.43
CA SER A 107 6.99 8.88 5.08
C SER A 107 6.05 9.97 5.59
N ASP A 108 5.08 10.38 4.77
CA ASP A 108 4.10 11.40 5.10
C ASP A 108 3.17 10.97 6.25
N ASP A 109 2.82 9.69 6.32
CA ASP A 109 2.01 9.14 7.41
C ASP A 109 2.75 9.19 8.75
N ILE A 110 4.05 8.86 8.76
CA ILE A 110 4.91 9.00 9.94
C ILE A 110 5.06 10.48 10.31
N ILE A 111 5.35 11.36 9.34
CA ILE A 111 5.55 12.81 9.58
C ILE A 111 4.28 13.41 10.18
N THR A 112 3.14 13.17 9.54
CA THR A 112 1.82 13.63 9.99
C THR A 112 1.53 13.11 11.38
N GLY A 113 1.77 11.81 11.62
CA GLY A 113 1.63 11.22 12.93
C GLY A 113 2.50 11.91 13.99
N THR A 114 3.76 12.19 13.67
CA THR A 114 4.71 12.80 14.61
C THR A 114 4.30 14.22 14.97
N ILE A 115 3.81 15.00 14.00
CA ILE A 115 3.27 16.35 14.23
C ILE A 115 2.01 16.30 15.10
N VAL A 116 1.07 15.41 14.80
CA VAL A 116 -0.15 15.23 15.60
C VAL A 116 0.19 14.78 17.02
N SER A 117 1.17 13.89 17.20
CA SER A 117 1.63 13.44 18.51
C SER A 117 2.09 14.58 19.44
N LEU A 118 2.58 15.71 18.91
CA LEU A 118 2.97 16.87 19.71
C LEU A 118 1.79 17.43 20.53
N LEU A 119 0.56 17.30 20.04
CA LEU A 119 -0.65 17.75 20.74
C LEU A 119 -0.96 16.91 21.99
N TYR A 120 -0.33 15.74 22.13
CA TYR A 120 -0.62 14.76 23.18
C TYR A 120 0.53 14.58 24.18
N LEU A 121 1.53 15.47 24.15
CA LEU A 121 2.67 15.46 25.08
C LEU A 121 2.25 15.54 26.55
N SER A 122 1.21 16.33 26.86
CA SER A 122 0.71 16.46 28.23
C SER A 122 -0.03 15.21 28.74
N THR A 123 -0.53 14.37 27.83
CA THR A 123 -1.36 13.20 28.14
C THR A 123 -0.52 11.93 28.25
N TYR A 124 0.36 11.69 27.28
CA TYR A 124 1.16 10.45 27.20
C TYR A 124 2.66 10.68 27.42
N GLY A 125 3.09 11.91 27.65
CA GLY A 125 4.50 12.28 27.84
C GLY A 125 5.28 12.40 26.54
N SER A 126 6.59 12.68 26.64
CA SER A 126 7.47 12.95 25.49
C SER A 126 7.64 11.76 24.53
N ARG A 127 7.38 10.53 25.01
CA ARG A 127 7.59 9.32 24.21
C ARG A 127 6.54 9.13 23.10
N VAL A 128 5.39 9.83 23.18
CA VAL A 128 4.32 9.77 22.16
C VAL A 128 4.78 10.25 20.78
N VAL A 129 5.80 11.10 20.72
CA VAL A 129 6.37 11.60 19.45
C VAL A 129 6.95 10.45 18.61
N PHE A 130 7.42 9.39 19.26
CA PHE A 130 7.95 8.19 18.60
C PHE A 130 6.87 7.17 18.23
N PHE A 131 5.62 7.33 18.68
CA PHE A 131 4.55 6.37 18.45
C PHE A 131 4.34 6.03 16.94
N PRO A 132 4.24 7.01 16.02
CA PRO A 132 4.08 6.75 14.59
C PRO A 132 5.19 5.89 14.00
N LEU A 133 6.44 6.25 14.32
CA LEU A 133 7.64 5.56 13.83
C LEU A 133 7.73 4.12 14.39
N LEU A 134 7.42 3.94 15.67
CA LEU A 134 7.38 2.64 16.31
C LEU A 134 6.26 1.76 15.76
N LEU A 135 5.09 2.34 15.48
CA LEU A 135 3.96 1.61 14.90
C LEU A 135 4.29 1.13 13.48
N GLN A 136 4.90 1.97 12.65
CA GLN A 136 5.39 1.53 11.33
C GLN A 136 6.46 0.43 11.44
N SER A 137 7.34 0.53 12.44
CA SER A 137 8.37 -0.48 12.69
C SER A 137 7.77 -1.83 13.07
N VAL A 138 6.66 -1.83 13.84
CA VAL A 138 5.88 -3.04 14.13
C VAL A 138 5.28 -3.64 12.86
N GLY A 139 4.71 -2.82 11.98
CA GLY A 139 4.21 -3.26 10.66
C GLY A 139 5.32 -3.90 9.81
N LEU A 140 6.49 -3.27 9.75
CA LEU A 140 7.65 -3.82 9.03
C LEU A 140 8.08 -5.19 9.57
N LEU A 141 8.16 -5.36 10.90
CA LEU A 141 8.49 -6.65 11.52
C LEU A 141 7.40 -7.70 11.29
N SER A 142 6.13 -7.29 11.30
CA SER A 142 4.99 -8.17 11.01
C SER A 142 5.02 -8.65 9.57
N SER A 143 5.35 -7.75 8.64
CA SER A 143 5.49 -8.04 7.22
C SER A 143 6.64 -9.03 6.96
N LEU A 144 7.73 -8.93 7.73
CA LEU A 144 8.82 -9.91 7.69
C LEU A 144 8.32 -11.32 8.02
N LEU A 145 7.50 -11.46 9.06
CA LEU A 145 6.91 -12.76 9.43
C LEU A 145 6.00 -13.30 8.31
N GLY A 146 5.15 -12.45 7.74
CA GLY A 146 4.29 -12.81 6.60
C GLY A 146 5.09 -13.33 5.39
N VAL A 147 6.14 -12.60 5.00
CA VAL A 147 7.03 -12.98 3.89
C VAL A 147 7.79 -14.28 4.19
N LEU A 148 8.26 -14.48 5.42
CA LEU A 148 8.93 -15.72 5.82
C LEU A 148 8.01 -16.93 5.70
N VAL A 149 6.74 -16.80 6.11
CA VAL A 149 5.73 -17.86 5.93
C VAL A 149 5.48 -18.12 4.45
N MET A 150 5.28 -17.08 3.63
CA MET A 150 5.10 -17.24 2.18
C MET A 150 6.28 -17.95 1.52
N ARG A 151 7.51 -17.61 1.94
CA ARG A 151 8.75 -18.20 1.42
C ARG A 151 8.86 -19.70 1.70
N ASN A 152 8.25 -20.17 2.79
CA ASN A 152 8.21 -21.58 3.18
C ASN A 152 7.05 -22.35 2.48
N LEU A 153 6.01 -21.65 2.03
CA LEU A 153 4.84 -22.23 1.36
C LEU A 153 4.98 -22.33 -0.17
N ARG A 154 6.16 -22.66 -0.68
CA ARG A 154 6.45 -22.66 -2.14
C ARG A 154 5.64 -23.64 -2.98
N ARG A 155 5.07 -24.68 -2.36
CA ARG A 155 4.30 -25.75 -3.02
C ARG A 155 2.80 -25.46 -3.06
N VAL A 156 2.35 -24.40 -2.39
CA VAL A 156 0.94 -23.99 -2.34
C VAL A 156 0.64 -23.05 -3.50
N ARG A 157 -0.63 -22.99 -3.94
CA ARG A 157 -1.07 -22.02 -4.95
C ARG A 157 -0.64 -20.60 -4.56
N PRO A 158 -0.08 -19.79 -5.49
CA PRO A 158 0.41 -18.45 -5.18
C PRO A 158 -0.59 -17.57 -4.44
N GLU A 159 -1.87 -17.62 -4.83
CA GLU A 159 -2.94 -16.83 -4.22
C GLU A 159 -3.16 -17.22 -2.76
N LEU A 160 -3.10 -18.52 -2.44
CA LEU A 160 -3.30 -19.00 -1.07
C LEU A 160 -2.05 -18.71 -0.22
N SER A 161 -0.85 -18.83 -0.80
CA SER A 161 0.39 -18.42 -0.12
C SER A 161 0.32 -16.94 0.28
N PHE A 162 -0.11 -16.07 -0.63
CA PHE A 162 -0.28 -14.63 -0.38
C PHE A 162 -1.31 -14.35 0.72
N GLN A 163 -2.47 -15.03 0.70
CA GLN A 163 -3.49 -14.89 1.75
C GLN A 163 -2.99 -15.30 3.13
N LEU A 164 -2.26 -16.42 3.22
CA LEU A 164 -1.68 -16.86 4.48
C LEU A 164 -0.62 -15.88 4.97
N GLY A 165 0.20 -15.34 4.08
CA GLY A 165 1.17 -14.28 4.38
C GLY A 165 0.51 -13.03 4.95
N MET A 166 -0.54 -12.51 4.29
CA MET A 166 -1.32 -11.37 4.78
C MET A 166 -2.00 -11.66 6.13
N GLY A 167 -2.54 -12.87 6.32
CA GLY A 167 -3.16 -13.25 7.59
C GLY A 167 -2.16 -13.29 8.74
N VAL A 168 -0.97 -13.85 8.52
CA VAL A 168 0.12 -13.83 9.51
C VAL A 168 0.58 -12.41 9.80
N ASN A 169 0.72 -11.58 8.75
CA ASN A 169 1.05 -10.16 8.92
C ASN A 169 0.03 -9.46 9.82
N ALA A 170 -1.26 -9.56 9.50
CA ALA A 170 -2.31 -8.87 10.25
C ALA A 170 -2.39 -9.32 11.71
N VAL A 171 -2.21 -10.62 12.00
CA VAL A 171 -2.18 -11.13 13.38
C VAL A 171 -0.96 -10.59 14.13
N ALA A 172 0.22 -10.62 13.51
CA ALA A 172 1.44 -10.10 14.11
C ALA A 172 1.37 -8.57 14.33
N ALA A 173 0.86 -7.83 13.35
CA ALA A 173 0.68 -6.38 13.43
C ALA A 173 -0.34 -6.00 14.50
N THR A 174 -1.43 -6.74 14.62
CA THR A 174 -2.43 -6.53 15.68
C THR A 174 -1.82 -6.79 17.07
N ALA A 175 -1.09 -7.88 17.25
CA ALA A 175 -0.45 -8.20 18.52
C ALA A 175 0.64 -7.17 18.89
N GLY A 176 1.45 -6.75 17.91
CA GLY A 176 2.51 -5.77 18.11
C GLY A 176 1.98 -4.36 18.37
N SER A 177 0.93 -3.94 17.66
CA SER A 177 0.27 -2.64 17.89
C SER A 177 -0.44 -2.60 19.24
N TRP A 178 -1.07 -3.70 19.67
CA TRP A 178 -1.61 -3.84 21.02
C TRP A 178 -0.53 -3.65 22.08
N LEU A 179 0.59 -4.39 21.96
CA LEU A 179 1.71 -4.30 22.89
C LEU A 179 2.28 -2.87 22.92
N LEU A 180 2.46 -2.24 21.77
CA LEU A 180 2.95 -0.88 21.66
C LEU A 180 2.00 0.13 22.34
N CYS A 181 0.71 0.08 22.04
CA CYS A 181 -0.29 0.97 22.64
C CYS A 181 -0.37 0.78 24.15
N HIS A 182 -0.35 -0.47 24.62
CA HIS A 182 -0.41 -0.78 26.05
C HIS A 182 0.83 -0.28 26.81
N LEU A 183 2.03 -0.46 26.26
CA LEU A 183 3.27 -0.05 26.91
C LEU A 183 3.56 1.45 26.81
N LEU A 184 3.21 2.08 25.69
CA LEU A 184 3.57 3.46 25.39
C LEU A 184 2.49 4.47 25.81
N LEU A 185 1.22 4.12 25.60
CA LEU A 185 0.08 5.03 25.76
C LEU A 185 -0.82 4.64 26.94
N GLY A 186 -0.92 3.34 27.25
CA GLY A 186 -1.84 2.83 28.27
C GLY A 186 -3.32 3.05 27.90
N ASP A 187 -3.61 3.20 26.60
CA ASP A 187 -4.93 3.57 26.08
C ASP A 187 -5.41 2.57 25.02
N ASP A 188 -6.41 1.77 25.39
CA ASP A 188 -6.98 0.75 24.52
C ASP A 188 -7.83 1.35 23.37
N SER A 189 -8.25 2.61 23.48
CA SER A 189 -9.01 3.28 22.42
C SER A 189 -8.15 3.55 21.18
N ILE A 190 -6.86 3.86 21.37
CA ILE A 190 -5.90 4.06 20.28
C ILE A 190 -5.52 2.71 19.66
N PHE A 191 -5.41 1.65 20.47
CA PHE A 191 -5.23 0.30 19.94
C PHE A 191 -6.39 -0.11 19.03
N LEU A 192 -7.64 0.12 19.45
CA LEU A 192 -8.81 -0.17 18.61
C LEU A 192 -8.71 0.53 17.25
N ALA A 193 -8.18 1.75 17.23
CA ALA A 193 -7.98 2.50 15.99
C ALA A 193 -6.92 1.86 15.08
N CYS A 194 -5.78 1.44 15.64
CA CYS A 194 -4.76 0.70 14.89
C CYS A 194 -5.34 -0.61 14.31
N PHE A 195 -6.10 -1.34 15.12
CA PHE A 195 -6.76 -2.57 14.70
C PHE A 195 -7.77 -2.33 13.57
N LEU A 196 -8.56 -1.25 13.64
CA LEU A 196 -9.48 -0.88 12.57
C LEU A 196 -8.75 -0.50 11.27
N GLY A 197 -7.57 0.11 11.35
CA GLY A 197 -6.69 0.33 10.20
C GLY A 197 -6.27 -0.99 9.54
N ILE A 198 -5.71 -1.92 10.32
CA ILE A 198 -5.31 -3.25 9.83
C ILE A 198 -6.50 -4.01 9.21
N LEU A 199 -7.66 -3.96 9.88
CA LEU A 199 -8.89 -4.57 9.38
C LEU A 199 -9.34 -3.93 8.06
N THR A 200 -9.19 -2.61 7.93
CA THR A 200 -9.50 -1.89 6.69
C THR A 200 -8.65 -2.41 5.54
N THR A 201 -7.34 -2.57 5.73
CA THR A 201 -6.45 -3.12 4.70
C THR A 201 -6.84 -4.53 4.29
N LEU A 202 -7.22 -5.40 5.23
CA LEU A 202 -7.70 -6.74 4.92
C LEU A 202 -8.99 -6.73 4.10
N VAL A 203 -9.96 -5.89 4.47
CA VAL A 203 -11.23 -5.75 3.74
C VAL A 203 -10.95 -5.23 2.33
N VAL A 204 -10.15 -4.17 2.19
CA VAL A 204 -9.74 -3.61 0.90
C VAL A 204 -9.07 -4.67 0.04
N ALA A 205 -8.13 -5.46 0.59
CA ALA A 205 -7.45 -6.52 -0.14
C ALA A 205 -8.43 -7.60 -0.67
N VAL A 206 -9.40 -8.02 0.15
CA VAL A 206 -10.43 -8.99 -0.24
C VAL A 206 -11.32 -8.44 -1.36
N PHE A 207 -11.77 -7.19 -1.24
CA PHE A 207 -12.63 -6.56 -2.24
C PHE A 207 -11.88 -6.28 -3.55
N THR A 208 -10.66 -5.76 -3.49
CA THR A 208 -9.79 -5.57 -4.66
C THR A 208 -9.61 -6.89 -5.40
N ARG A 209 -9.36 -8.00 -4.66
CA ARG A 209 -9.26 -9.32 -5.29
C ARG A 209 -10.58 -9.80 -5.91
N TYR A 210 -11.72 -9.53 -5.30
CA TYR A 210 -13.01 -9.90 -5.88
C TYR A 210 -13.31 -9.14 -7.19
N TYR A 211 -12.94 -7.86 -7.26
CA TYR A 211 -13.20 -7.01 -8.43
C TYR A 211 -12.13 -7.11 -9.53
N ALA A 212 -10.87 -7.36 -9.18
CA ALA A 212 -9.75 -7.39 -10.13
C ALA A 212 -9.17 -8.80 -10.38
N GLY A 213 -9.44 -9.78 -9.52
CA GLY A 213 -8.91 -11.14 -9.68
C GLY A 213 -9.63 -11.94 -10.78
N ALA A 214 -8.87 -12.74 -11.54
CA ALA A 214 -9.40 -13.55 -12.64
C ALA A 214 -10.54 -14.52 -12.26
N GLY A 215 -10.59 -14.96 -10.99
CA GLY A 215 -11.67 -15.80 -10.46
C GLY A 215 -12.92 -15.02 -9.99
N GLY A 216 -12.87 -13.69 -10.03
CA GLY A 216 -13.96 -12.81 -9.59
C GLY A 216 -15.13 -12.81 -10.57
N ARG A 217 -16.36 -12.82 -10.02
CA ARG A 217 -17.58 -12.65 -10.82
C ARG A 217 -17.57 -11.39 -11.70
N PRO A 218 -17.07 -10.22 -11.23
CA PRO A 218 -17.01 -9.02 -12.06
C PRO A 218 -16.10 -9.16 -13.28
N VAL A 219 -14.89 -9.73 -13.10
CA VAL A 219 -13.95 -9.99 -14.20
C VAL A 219 -14.55 -10.95 -15.24
N TRP A 220 -15.22 -12.00 -14.79
CA TRP A 220 -15.88 -12.93 -15.71
C TRP A 220 -17.00 -12.27 -16.52
N ARG A 221 -17.77 -11.35 -15.92
CA ARG A 221 -18.79 -10.58 -16.65
C ARG A 221 -18.18 -9.69 -17.73
N ILE A 222 -17.04 -9.05 -17.44
CA ILE A 222 -16.30 -8.25 -18.42
C ILE A 222 -15.83 -9.15 -19.57
N ALA A 223 -15.20 -10.29 -19.25
CA ALA A 223 -14.76 -11.26 -20.25
C ALA A 223 -15.91 -11.86 -21.09
N GLN A 224 -17.13 -11.93 -20.56
CA GLN A 224 -18.31 -12.30 -21.34
C GLN A 224 -18.81 -11.17 -22.25
N ALA A 225 -18.73 -9.92 -21.79
CA ALA A 225 -19.11 -8.76 -22.57
C ALA A 225 -18.22 -8.60 -23.81
N SER A 226 -16.94 -9.01 -23.75
CA SER A 226 -16.04 -8.99 -24.91
C SER A 226 -16.53 -9.83 -26.10
N LYS A 227 -17.29 -10.92 -25.85
CA LYS A 227 -17.92 -11.73 -26.91
C LYS A 227 -18.97 -10.96 -27.72
N ARG A 228 -19.47 -9.84 -27.19
CA ARG A 228 -20.48 -8.98 -27.82
C ARG A 228 -19.88 -7.69 -28.40
N GLY A 229 -18.55 -7.56 -28.38
CA GLY A 229 -17.81 -6.45 -28.96
C GLY A 229 -17.11 -5.55 -27.95
N ALA A 230 -16.13 -4.78 -28.43
CA ALA A 230 -15.26 -3.94 -27.61
C ALA A 230 -16.01 -2.86 -26.83
N ALA A 231 -17.03 -2.23 -27.42
CA ALA A 231 -17.80 -1.18 -26.75
C ALA A 231 -18.50 -1.67 -25.48
N LEU A 232 -19.14 -2.85 -25.54
CA LEU A 232 -19.79 -3.46 -24.37
C LEU A 232 -18.78 -3.93 -23.33
N ASN A 233 -17.59 -4.38 -23.76
CA ASN A 233 -16.49 -4.70 -22.86
C ASN A 233 -16.06 -3.47 -22.05
N VAL A 234 -15.84 -2.33 -22.71
CA VAL A 234 -15.43 -1.06 -22.08
C VAL A 234 -16.52 -0.55 -21.13
N ILE A 235 -17.79 -0.51 -21.56
CA ILE A 235 -18.90 -0.04 -20.71
C ILE A 235 -19.03 -0.91 -19.45
N THR A 236 -18.96 -2.23 -19.60
CA THR A 236 -19.06 -3.17 -18.47
C THR A 236 -17.86 -3.03 -17.52
N GLY A 237 -16.66 -2.84 -18.07
CA GLY A 237 -15.44 -2.59 -17.31
C GLY A 237 -15.52 -1.29 -16.51
N LEU A 238 -15.91 -0.17 -17.14
CA LEU A 238 -16.08 1.13 -16.49
C LEU A 238 -17.14 1.07 -15.38
N ALA A 239 -18.30 0.47 -15.64
CA ALA A 239 -19.34 0.32 -14.62
C ALA A 239 -18.85 -0.49 -13.41
N THR A 240 -18.08 -1.55 -13.65
CA THR A 240 -17.49 -2.38 -12.59
C THR A 240 -16.42 -1.61 -11.81
N GLY A 241 -15.57 -0.84 -12.50
CA GLY A 241 -14.54 -0.01 -11.89
C GLY A 241 -15.11 1.09 -10.99
N LEU A 242 -16.22 1.72 -11.38
CA LEU A 242 -16.90 2.72 -10.55
C LEU A 242 -17.57 2.11 -9.31
N GLN A 243 -17.94 0.81 -9.36
CA GLN A 243 -18.53 0.10 -8.23
C GLN A 243 -17.49 -0.41 -7.23
N SER A 244 -16.29 -0.76 -7.69
CA SER A 244 -15.27 -1.42 -6.86
C SER A 244 -14.83 -0.65 -5.60
N PRO A 245 -14.69 0.70 -5.59
CA PRO A 245 -14.17 1.38 -4.40
C PRO A 245 -15.21 1.54 -3.29
N LEU A 246 -16.50 1.25 -3.53
CA LEU A 246 -17.57 1.53 -2.57
C LEU A 246 -17.33 0.87 -1.20
N ALA A 247 -16.94 -0.42 -1.20
CA ALA A 247 -16.66 -1.15 0.03
C ALA A 247 -15.44 -0.58 0.77
N SER A 248 -14.38 -0.23 0.03
CA SER A 248 -13.17 0.38 0.59
C SER A 248 -13.47 1.72 1.23
N ILE A 249 -14.21 2.60 0.54
CA ILE A 249 -14.60 3.92 1.06
C ILE A 249 -15.46 3.77 2.32
N LEU A 250 -16.47 2.90 2.30
CA LEU A 250 -17.33 2.67 3.46
C LEU A 250 -16.54 2.14 4.67
N MET A 251 -15.57 1.25 4.44
CA MET A 251 -14.72 0.72 5.50
C MET A 251 -13.80 1.79 6.09
N ILE A 252 -13.20 2.66 5.27
CA ILE A 252 -12.37 3.77 5.74
C ILE A 252 -13.22 4.74 6.58
N VAL A 253 -14.40 5.14 6.09
CA VAL A 253 -15.31 6.03 6.85
C VAL A 253 -15.72 5.38 8.16
N PHE A 254 -16.06 4.09 8.14
CA PHE A 254 -16.39 3.34 9.35
C PHE A 254 -15.25 3.35 10.37
N SER A 255 -14.03 3.03 9.94
CA SER A 255 -12.84 3.00 10.80
C SER A 255 -12.56 4.37 11.40
N VAL A 256 -12.55 5.44 10.60
CA VAL A 256 -12.32 6.81 11.09
C VAL A 256 -13.42 7.24 12.07
N CYS A 257 -14.69 7.03 11.75
CA CYS A 257 -15.80 7.42 12.62
C CYS A 257 -15.79 6.67 13.96
N VAL A 258 -15.61 5.34 13.93
CA VAL A 258 -15.59 4.53 15.16
C VAL A 258 -14.39 4.90 16.03
N SER A 259 -13.20 5.01 15.43
CA SER A 259 -11.99 5.42 16.15
C SER A 259 -12.11 6.79 16.78
N PHE A 260 -12.67 7.77 16.05
CA PHE A 260 -12.86 9.13 16.58
C PHE A 260 -13.86 9.17 17.73
N VAL A 261 -14.98 8.45 17.64
CA VAL A 261 -16.00 8.42 18.71
C VAL A 261 -15.49 7.68 19.95
N VAL A 262 -14.88 6.50 19.79
CA VAL A 262 -14.40 5.69 20.91
C VAL A 262 -13.24 6.37 21.66
N SER A 263 -12.36 7.07 20.93
CA SER A 263 -11.26 7.84 21.51
C SER A 263 -11.66 9.24 22.03
N ARG A 264 -12.97 9.55 22.05
CA ARG A 264 -13.50 10.85 22.51
C ARG A 264 -12.93 12.06 21.74
N GLY A 265 -12.72 11.89 20.44
CA GLY A 265 -12.26 12.95 19.54
C GLY A 265 -10.75 13.04 19.39
N SER A 266 -10.01 11.96 19.62
CA SER A 266 -8.55 11.96 19.49
C SER A 266 -8.10 11.92 18.03
N LEU A 267 -7.31 12.93 17.61
CA LEU A 267 -6.61 12.93 16.32
C LEU A 267 -5.53 11.85 16.27
N LEU A 268 -4.93 11.49 17.41
CA LEU A 268 -3.96 10.41 17.50
C LEU A 268 -4.58 9.04 17.16
N ALA A 269 -5.87 8.86 17.43
CA ALA A 269 -6.58 7.66 17.00
C ALA A 269 -6.73 7.60 15.48
N ILE A 270 -6.98 8.74 14.81
CA ILE A 270 -7.04 8.81 13.34
C ILE A 270 -5.67 8.46 12.74
N VAL A 271 -4.58 8.97 13.32
CA VAL A 271 -3.21 8.58 12.96
C VAL A 271 -3.01 7.08 13.12
N GLY A 272 -3.52 6.49 14.20
CA GLY A 272 -3.50 5.04 14.42
C GLY A 272 -4.23 4.25 13.33
N VAL A 273 -5.40 4.72 12.86
CA VAL A 273 -6.09 4.10 11.71
C VAL A 273 -5.23 4.18 10.45
N ASN A 274 -4.65 5.35 10.18
CA ASN A 274 -3.87 5.61 8.97
C ASN A 274 -2.62 4.73 8.90
N ILE A 275 -1.74 4.80 9.90
CA ILE A 275 -0.53 3.96 9.95
C ILE A 275 -0.88 2.47 10.09
N GLY A 276 -2.02 2.17 10.71
CA GLY A 276 -2.56 0.82 10.76
C GLY A 276 -2.92 0.27 9.38
N THR A 277 -3.27 1.11 8.40
CA THR A 277 -3.49 0.66 7.02
C THR A 277 -2.20 0.29 6.30
N ASP A 278 -1.06 0.79 6.75
CA ASP A 278 0.28 0.55 6.19
C ASP A 278 1.02 -0.64 6.82
N SER A 279 0.38 -1.31 7.79
CA SER A 279 0.98 -2.35 8.65
C SER A 279 0.80 -3.77 8.14
#